data_AF-A0A2M6X7F2-F1
#
_entry.id   AF-A0A2M6X7F2-F1
#
_cell.length_a   1.000
_cell.length_b   1.000
_cell.length_c   1.000
_cell.angle_alpha   90.00
_cell.angle_beta   90.00
_cell.angle_gamma   90.00
#
_symmetry.space_group_name_H-M   'P 1'
#
loop_
_entity.id
_entity.type
_entity.pdbx_description
1 polymer ?
#
loop_
_entity_poly.entity_id
_entity_poly.type
_entity_poly.pdbx_seq_one_letter_code
_entity_poly.pdbx_strand_id
1 'polypeptide(L)'
;MPDRWDCVRENTEWVCKSTVVANTKEAIIILTAKEIGPEDSLAAYESHLKTPRMVPDAQGRPQKSVIKSVVSRKIAQHTWLDGLQLGSEIPSYYTRYLATVKSRLAILVTFSAHQRYFTKYSGDFFKAVNSLRIVANSDLLNPSATSSLELGGSEQIGPGQVPGFGSPLQVPDLDTLPSEPSGAPRNQQLLFLIGIIIAVAGIFIFLKRK
;
A
#
# COMPACT_ATOMS: atom_id res chain seq x y z
N MET A 1 5.16 -1.78 -14.90
CA MET A 1 6.35 -1.43 -14.10
C MET A 1 7.56 -1.46 -15.03
N PRO A 2 8.65 -0.68 -14.82
CA PRO A 2 9.88 -0.86 -15.59
C PRO A 2 10.56 -2.20 -15.23
N ASP A 3 11.17 -2.87 -16.19
CA ASP A 3 11.57 -4.30 -16.11
C ASP A 3 12.62 -4.62 -15.02
N ARG A 4 13.29 -3.61 -14.45
CA ARG A 4 14.34 -3.76 -13.42
C ARG A 4 13.81 -3.50 -11.99
N TRP A 5 12.53 -3.75 -11.77
CA TRP A 5 11.85 -3.55 -10.50
C TRP A 5 11.09 -4.80 -10.12
N ASP A 6 11.50 -5.40 -8.99
CA ASP A 6 10.78 -6.50 -8.37
C ASP A 6 9.76 -5.93 -7.39
N CYS A 7 8.51 -6.38 -7.47
CA CYS A 7 7.36 -5.82 -6.74
C CYS A 7 6.66 -6.91 -5.93
N VAL A 8 6.77 -6.83 -4.60
CA VAL A 8 6.11 -7.75 -3.67
C VAL A 8 4.96 -7.05 -2.95
N ARG A 9 3.90 -7.80 -2.64
CA ARG A 9 2.79 -7.27 -1.81
C ARG A 9 3.11 -7.50 -0.34
N GLU A 10 3.40 -6.43 0.38
CA GLU A 10 3.60 -6.42 1.83
C GLU A 10 2.30 -5.91 2.47
N ASN A 11 1.51 -6.81 3.09
CA ASN A 11 0.15 -6.54 3.58
C ASN A 11 -0.79 -5.96 2.51
N THR A 12 -1.18 -4.69 2.66
CA THR A 12 -2.06 -3.92 1.76
C THR A 12 -1.29 -3.06 0.74
N GLU A 13 0.03 -3.08 0.78
CA GLU A 13 0.92 -2.25 -0.03
C GLU A 13 1.70 -3.08 -1.05
N TRP A 14 1.98 -2.48 -2.22
CA TRP A 14 2.96 -3.02 -3.16
C TRP A 14 4.29 -2.29 -2.97
N VAL A 15 5.31 -3.04 -2.59
CA VAL A 15 6.65 -2.55 -2.33
C VAL A 15 7.57 -3.03 -3.45
N CYS A 16 7.95 -2.11 -4.33
CA CYS A 16 8.84 -2.35 -5.45
C CYS A 16 10.26 -1.90 -5.15
N LYS A 17 11.23 -2.78 -5.40
CA LYS A 17 12.66 -2.58 -5.13
C LYS A 17 13.44 -2.72 -6.45
N SER A 18 14.43 -1.86 -6.65
CA SER A 18 15.31 -1.91 -7.83
C SER A 18 16.17 -3.18 -7.82
N THR A 19 16.23 -3.89 -8.95
CA THR A 19 17.12 -5.05 -9.13
C THR A 19 18.51 -4.66 -9.65
N VAL A 20 18.76 -3.37 -9.92
CA VAL A 20 20.01 -2.88 -10.52
C VAL A 20 21.23 -3.04 -9.61
N VAL A 21 21.02 -3.02 -8.28
CA VAL A 21 22.08 -3.25 -7.29
C VAL A 21 21.50 -4.08 -6.15
N ALA A 22 21.97 -5.32 -6.02
CA ALA A 22 21.57 -6.19 -4.92
C ALA A 22 21.96 -5.58 -3.55
N ASN A 23 21.10 -5.79 -2.55
CA ASN A 23 21.33 -5.46 -1.13
C ASN A 23 21.48 -3.96 -0.77
N THR A 24 21.32 -3.03 -1.70
CA THR A 24 21.34 -1.58 -1.41
C THR A 24 19.97 -0.95 -1.49
N LYS A 25 19.54 -0.24 -0.43
CA LYS A 25 18.26 0.51 -0.39
C LYS A 25 18.30 1.82 -1.21
N GLU A 26 18.97 1.84 -2.37
CA GLU A 26 19.17 3.08 -3.15
C GLU A 26 17.86 3.74 -3.59
N ALA A 27 16.87 2.93 -3.94
CA ALA A 27 15.55 3.37 -4.39
C ALA A 27 14.45 2.34 -4.07
N ILE A 28 13.25 2.84 -3.83
CA ILE A 28 12.04 2.08 -3.48
C ILE A 28 10.82 2.81 -4.04
N ILE A 29 9.83 2.05 -4.49
CA ILE A 29 8.52 2.58 -4.91
C ILE A 29 7.46 1.87 -4.07
N ILE A 30 6.57 2.61 -3.42
CA ILE A 30 5.47 2.05 -2.63
C ILE A 30 4.16 2.51 -3.25
N LEU A 31 3.26 1.57 -3.53
CA LEU A 31 1.91 1.83 -4.00
C LEU A 31 0.92 1.37 -2.93
N THR A 32 0.05 2.26 -2.48
CA THR A 32 -1.02 1.95 -1.53
C THR A 32 -2.35 2.52 -2.01
N ALA A 33 -3.42 1.81 -1.73
CA ALA A 33 -4.79 2.25 -1.96
C ALA A 33 -5.63 1.83 -0.76
N LYS A 34 -6.48 2.74 -0.29
CA LYS A 34 -7.44 2.50 0.79
C LYS A 34 -8.81 3.08 0.43
N GLU A 35 -9.83 2.69 1.17
CA GLU A 35 -11.10 3.41 1.15
C GLU A 35 -10.91 4.84 1.68
N ILE A 36 -11.71 5.78 1.17
CA ILE A 36 -11.69 7.17 1.63
C ILE A 36 -12.23 7.30 3.05
N GLY A 37 -11.48 7.98 3.91
CA GLY A 37 -11.94 8.53 5.17
C GLY A 37 -12.33 10.01 5.04
N PRO A 38 -12.82 10.64 6.13
CA PRO A 38 -13.30 12.03 6.10
C PRO A 38 -12.21 13.06 5.77
N GLU A 39 -10.95 12.77 6.05
CA GLU A 39 -9.80 13.65 5.78
C GLU A 39 -9.17 13.43 4.39
N ASP A 40 -9.66 12.44 3.61
CA ASP A 40 -9.06 12.04 2.34
C ASP A 40 -9.57 12.90 1.18
N SER A 41 -8.91 14.05 0.98
CA SER A 41 -9.17 14.95 -0.15
C SER A 41 -7.87 15.49 -0.75
N LEU A 42 -7.91 15.84 -2.05
CA LEU A 42 -6.78 16.48 -2.73
C LEU A 42 -6.30 17.76 -2.02
N ALA A 43 -7.22 18.54 -1.45
CA ALA A 43 -6.88 19.76 -0.71
C ALA A 43 -6.17 19.47 0.62
N ALA A 44 -6.63 18.46 1.37
CA ALA A 44 -5.95 18.01 2.59
C ALA A 44 -4.56 17.48 2.28
N TYR A 45 -4.42 16.66 1.23
CA TYR A 45 -3.12 16.16 0.77
C TYR A 45 -2.19 17.28 0.29
N GLU A 46 -2.72 18.32 -0.37
CA GLU A 46 -1.92 19.46 -0.81
C GLU A 46 -1.39 20.28 0.37
N SER A 47 -2.25 20.57 1.37
CA SER A 47 -1.84 21.21 2.62
C SER A 47 -0.76 20.40 3.35
N HIS A 48 -0.97 19.09 3.43
CA HIS A 48 -0.04 18.14 4.04
C HIS A 48 1.33 18.09 3.33
N LEU A 49 1.35 18.01 1.99
CA LEU A 49 2.59 18.04 1.21
C LEU A 49 3.27 19.42 1.17
N LYS A 50 2.53 20.49 1.47
CA LYS A 50 3.06 21.86 1.65
C LYS A 50 3.60 22.12 3.07
N THR A 51 3.49 21.16 3.99
CA THR A 51 3.94 21.30 5.38
C THR A 51 5.28 20.57 5.61
N PRO A 52 6.39 21.28 5.92
CA PRO A 52 7.66 20.65 6.25
C PRO A 52 7.58 19.80 7.53
N ARG A 53 8.38 18.74 7.59
CA ARG A 53 8.41 17.78 8.69
C ARG A 53 9.76 17.78 9.40
N MET A 54 9.80 17.32 10.65
CA MET A 54 11.05 17.02 11.35
C MET A 54 11.26 15.50 11.33
N VAL A 55 12.36 15.04 10.74
CA VAL A 55 12.73 13.63 10.61
C VAL A 55 14.11 13.44 11.28
N PRO A 56 14.29 12.47 12.18
CA PRO A 56 15.59 12.25 12.82
C PRO A 56 16.63 11.74 11.82
N ASP A 57 17.85 12.27 11.90
CA ASP A 57 19.01 11.73 11.17
C ASP A 57 19.52 10.41 11.78
N ALA A 58 20.54 9.82 11.17
CA ALA A 58 21.15 8.57 11.65
C ALA A 58 21.81 8.71 13.04
N GLN A 59 21.98 9.93 13.54
CA GLN A 59 22.49 10.29 14.86
C GLN A 59 21.36 10.77 15.80
N GLY A 60 20.09 10.63 15.39
CA GLY A 60 18.92 11.03 16.17
C GLY A 60 18.62 12.53 16.18
N ARG A 61 19.38 13.35 15.45
CA ARG A 61 19.20 14.81 15.43
C ARG A 61 18.05 15.18 14.50
N PRO A 62 17.13 16.09 14.89
CA PRO A 62 15.96 16.40 14.07
C PRO A 62 16.35 17.25 12.85
N GLN A 63 16.20 16.69 11.65
CA GLN A 63 16.39 17.37 10.37
C GLN A 63 15.05 17.82 9.79
N LYS A 64 14.97 19.07 9.32
CA LYS A 64 13.77 19.60 8.65
C LYS A 64 13.72 19.15 7.18
N SER A 65 12.59 18.62 6.72
CA SER A 65 12.37 18.28 5.32
C SER A 65 12.31 19.54 4.44
N VAL A 66 12.74 19.40 3.18
CA VAL A 66 12.75 20.49 2.20
C VAL A 66 11.77 20.15 1.08
N ILE A 67 10.70 20.92 0.99
CA ILE A 67 9.72 20.83 -0.09
C ILE A 67 10.34 21.45 -1.34
N LYS A 68 10.32 20.72 -2.46
CA LYS A 68 10.85 21.17 -3.77
C LYS A 68 9.73 21.64 -4.70
N SER A 69 8.62 20.92 -4.73
CA SER A 69 7.43 21.29 -5.49
C SER A 69 6.20 20.58 -4.95
N VAL A 70 5.04 21.20 -5.07
CA VAL A 70 3.72 20.55 -4.92
C VAL A 70 2.83 21.14 -6.00
N VAL A 71 2.41 20.32 -6.97
CA VAL A 71 1.64 20.76 -8.15
C VAL A 71 0.53 19.76 -8.48
N SER A 72 -0.60 20.26 -8.98
CA SER A 72 -1.61 19.40 -9.59
C SER A 72 -1.25 19.11 -11.05
N ARG A 73 -1.41 17.86 -11.50
CA ARG A 73 -1.20 17.46 -12.90
C ARG A 73 -2.20 16.40 -13.34
N LYS A 74 -2.48 16.32 -14.64
CA LYS A 74 -3.30 15.23 -15.21
C LYS A 74 -2.39 14.09 -15.69
N ILE A 75 -2.69 12.87 -15.23
CA ILE A 75 -2.04 11.62 -15.68
C ILE A 75 -3.17 10.65 -16.05
N ALA A 76 -3.11 10.09 -17.26
CA ALA A 76 -4.18 9.25 -17.83
C ALA A 76 -5.59 9.87 -17.65
N GLN A 77 -5.72 11.16 -18.04
CA GLN A 77 -6.93 12.00 -17.92
C GLN A 77 -7.46 12.26 -16.49
N HIS A 78 -6.88 11.65 -15.46
CA HIS A 78 -7.24 11.86 -14.07
C HIS A 78 -6.32 12.90 -13.40
N THR A 79 -6.85 13.69 -12.47
CA THR A 79 -6.07 14.64 -11.69
C THR A 79 -5.26 13.92 -10.62
N TRP A 80 -3.99 14.26 -10.47
CA TRP A 80 -3.10 13.79 -9.40
C TRP A 80 -2.40 14.98 -8.77
N LEU A 81 -2.16 14.89 -7.47
CA LEU A 81 -1.28 15.79 -6.74
C LEU A 81 0.14 15.22 -6.76
N ASP A 82 1.09 16.00 -7.28
CA ASP A 82 2.49 15.63 -7.48
C ASP A 82 3.39 16.51 -6.61
N GLY A 83 3.85 15.93 -5.50
CA GLY A 83 4.78 16.56 -4.56
C GLY A 83 6.17 15.96 -4.65
N LEU A 84 7.22 16.80 -4.62
CA LEU A 84 8.60 16.36 -4.45
C LEU A 84 9.17 16.99 -3.19
N GLN A 85 9.70 16.16 -2.29
CA GLN A 85 10.38 16.60 -1.08
C GLN A 85 11.74 15.91 -0.95
N LEU A 86 12.62 16.50 -0.13
CA LEU A 86 13.92 15.95 0.29
C LEU A 86 13.90 15.77 1.81
N GLY A 87 14.23 14.58 2.30
CA GLY A 87 14.31 14.31 3.74
C GLY A 87 12.96 14.25 4.46
N SER A 88 11.89 13.86 3.75
CA SER A 88 10.51 13.85 4.27
C SER A 88 10.08 12.52 4.90
N GLU A 89 10.66 11.41 4.45
CA GLU A 89 10.51 10.07 5.04
C GLU A 89 11.85 9.57 5.60
N ILE A 90 12.92 9.67 4.80
CA ILE A 90 14.28 9.25 5.16
C ILE A 90 15.26 10.41 4.88
N PRO A 91 16.14 10.77 5.83
CA PRO A 91 17.20 11.76 5.63
C PRO A 91 18.01 11.50 4.35
N SER A 92 18.30 12.56 3.58
CA SER A 92 19.00 12.47 2.28
C SER A 92 18.29 11.69 1.16
N TYR A 93 17.00 11.33 1.28
CA TYR A 93 16.20 10.78 0.17
C TYR A 93 15.31 11.86 -0.45
N TYR A 94 15.27 11.89 -1.78
CA TYR A 94 14.17 12.52 -2.50
C TYR A 94 12.99 11.56 -2.51
N THR A 95 11.82 12.04 -2.10
CA THR A 95 10.55 11.32 -2.19
C THR A 95 9.59 12.13 -3.04
N ARG A 96 9.11 11.52 -4.12
CA ARG A 96 8.04 12.04 -4.96
C ARG A 96 6.73 11.33 -4.60
N TYR A 97 5.73 12.10 -4.21
CA TYR A 97 4.40 11.65 -3.84
C TYR A 97 3.45 11.91 -5.00
N LEU A 98 2.74 10.88 -5.47
CA LEU A 98 1.57 10.99 -6.32
C LEU A 98 0.34 10.54 -5.54
N ALA A 99 -0.45 11.51 -5.09
CA ALA A 99 -1.67 11.28 -4.35
C ALA A 99 -2.90 11.59 -5.21
N THR A 100 -3.95 10.80 -5.10
CA THR A 100 -5.27 11.14 -5.66
C THR A 100 -6.43 10.44 -4.98
N VAL A 101 -7.64 10.89 -5.30
CA VAL A 101 -8.91 10.33 -4.85
C VAL A 101 -9.81 10.07 -6.07
N LYS A 102 -10.33 8.84 -6.20
CA LYS A 102 -11.28 8.46 -7.25
C LYS A 102 -12.40 7.59 -6.68
N SER A 103 -13.64 8.05 -6.86
CA SER A 103 -14.85 7.40 -6.37
C SER A 103 -14.82 7.19 -4.85
N ARG A 104 -14.51 5.97 -4.36
CA ARG A 104 -14.36 5.64 -2.94
C ARG A 104 -12.93 5.23 -2.54
N LEU A 105 -11.94 5.43 -3.42
CA LEU A 105 -10.54 5.07 -3.18
C LEU A 105 -9.65 6.31 -3.07
N ALA A 106 -8.84 6.34 -2.01
CA ALA A 106 -7.66 7.18 -1.89
C ALA A 106 -6.42 6.37 -2.29
N ILE A 107 -5.60 6.92 -3.19
CA ILE A 107 -4.44 6.23 -3.77
C ILE A 107 -3.21 7.11 -3.54
N LEU A 108 -2.14 6.51 -3.02
CA LEU A 108 -0.84 7.14 -2.88
C LEU A 108 0.23 6.24 -3.50
N VAL A 109 1.05 6.81 -4.37
CA VAL A 109 2.29 6.21 -4.84
C VAL A 109 3.46 7.08 -4.41
N THR A 110 4.48 6.50 -3.78
CA THR A 110 5.73 7.19 -3.46
C THR A 110 6.88 6.62 -4.27
N PHE A 111 7.72 7.49 -4.83
CA PHE A 111 8.96 7.14 -5.51
C PHE A 111 10.11 7.76 -4.71
N SER A 112 10.87 6.93 -4.00
CA SER A 112 11.94 7.38 -3.11
C SER A 112 13.29 6.90 -3.60
N ALA A 113 14.28 7.79 -3.68
CA ALA A 113 15.67 7.42 -3.92
C ALA A 113 16.65 8.33 -3.19
N HIS A 114 17.79 7.77 -2.79
CA HIS A 114 18.85 8.54 -2.13
C HIS A 114 19.37 9.63 -3.07
N GLN A 115 19.65 10.82 -2.54
CA GLN A 115 19.97 12.02 -3.35
C GLN A 115 21.16 11.82 -4.31
N ARG A 116 22.14 10.98 -3.95
CA ARG A 116 23.29 10.66 -4.83
C ARG A 116 22.92 9.78 -6.03
N TYR A 117 21.81 9.06 -5.96
CA TYR A 117 21.37 8.09 -6.97
C TYR A 117 20.04 8.48 -7.63
N PHE A 118 19.42 9.60 -7.25
CA PHE A 118 18.13 10.01 -7.79
C PHE A 118 18.14 10.11 -9.32
N THR A 119 19.20 10.67 -9.93
CA THR A 119 19.35 10.77 -11.39
C THR A 119 19.38 9.41 -12.09
N LYS A 120 19.94 8.37 -11.45
CA LYS A 120 19.97 6.98 -11.98
C LYS A 120 18.57 6.38 -12.10
N TYR A 121 17.66 6.72 -11.19
CA TYR A 121 16.30 6.18 -11.12
C TYR A 121 15.21 7.11 -11.66
N SER A 122 15.53 8.39 -11.92
CA SER A 122 14.56 9.40 -12.36
C SER A 122 13.84 9.04 -13.67
N GLY A 123 14.54 8.39 -14.61
CA GLY A 123 13.96 7.91 -15.86
C GLY A 123 12.95 6.78 -15.66
N ASP A 124 13.24 5.84 -14.76
CA ASP A 124 12.32 4.75 -14.41
C ASP A 124 11.11 5.26 -13.63
N PHE A 125 11.33 6.20 -12.70
CA PHE A 125 10.25 6.91 -12.01
C PHE A 125 9.35 7.64 -13.01
N PHE A 126 9.91 8.36 -13.98
CA PHE A 126 9.13 9.05 -15.01
C PHE A 126 8.29 8.09 -15.87
N LYS A 127 8.88 6.97 -16.33
CA LYS A 127 8.16 5.91 -17.05
C LYS A 127 7.01 5.32 -16.22
N ALA A 128 7.29 4.96 -14.97
CA ALA A 128 6.32 4.39 -14.05
C ALA A 128 5.14 5.37 -13.83
N VAL A 129 5.44 6.64 -13.53
CA VAL A 129 4.45 7.71 -13.37
C VAL A 129 3.55 7.85 -14.61
N ASN A 130 4.13 7.89 -15.81
CA ASN A 130 3.34 8.04 -17.05
C ASN A 130 2.51 6.78 -17.39
N SER A 131 2.87 5.62 -16.84
CA SER A 131 2.12 4.37 -17.00
C SER A 131 0.95 4.20 -16.01
N LEU A 132 0.82 5.07 -15.01
CA LEU A 132 -0.24 4.97 -14.00
C LEU A 132 -1.63 5.13 -14.62
N ARG A 133 -2.51 4.16 -14.34
CA ARG A 133 -3.92 4.15 -14.73
C ARG A 133 -4.77 3.65 -13.57
N ILE A 134 -5.88 4.31 -13.28
CA ILE A 134 -6.77 3.93 -12.17
C ILE A 134 -7.98 3.16 -12.71
N VAL A 135 -7.88 1.83 -12.66
CA VAL A 135 -8.99 0.92 -12.94
C VAL A 135 -9.79 0.75 -11.66
N ALA A 136 -10.83 1.57 -11.49
CA ALA A 136 -11.80 1.47 -10.41
C ALA A 136 -13.15 1.17 -11.05
N ASN A 137 -13.41 -0.11 -11.34
CA ASN A 137 -14.71 -0.57 -11.82
C ASN A 137 -15.58 -0.90 -10.62
N SER A 138 -16.85 -0.48 -10.62
CA SER A 138 -17.79 -0.73 -9.49
C SER A 138 -17.89 -2.21 -9.13
N ASP A 139 -17.84 -3.05 -10.14
CA ASP A 139 -18.04 -4.51 -10.03
C ASP A 139 -16.80 -5.20 -9.47
N LEU A 140 -15.62 -4.59 -9.61
CA LEU A 140 -14.37 -5.05 -8.96
C LEU A 140 -14.25 -4.58 -7.50
N LEU A 141 -15.09 -3.63 -7.08
CA LEU A 141 -15.13 -3.10 -5.71
C LEU A 141 -16.28 -3.69 -4.88
N ASN A 142 -17.18 -4.47 -5.50
CA ASN A 142 -18.25 -5.21 -4.87
C ASN A 142 -18.03 -6.72 -5.06
N PRO A 143 -17.40 -7.44 -4.11
CA PRO A 143 -17.18 -8.90 -4.22
C PRO A 143 -18.47 -9.74 -4.22
N SER A 144 -19.65 -9.13 -4.11
CA SER A 144 -20.96 -9.77 -4.15
C SER A 144 -21.48 -10.07 -5.57
N ALA A 145 -20.79 -9.61 -6.62
CA ALA A 145 -21.27 -9.71 -8.01
C ALA A 145 -20.85 -11.00 -8.76
N THR A 146 -20.21 -11.97 -8.09
CA THR A 146 -19.71 -13.23 -8.69
C THR A 146 -20.56 -14.46 -8.39
N SER A 147 -21.81 -14.29 -7.92
CA SER A 147 -22.71 -15.39 -7.56
C SER A 147 -24.04 -15.38 -8.32
N SER A 148 -24.02 -15.09 -9.63
CA SER A 148 -25.17 -15.29 -10.53
C SER A 148 -24.78 -15.40 -12.02
N LEU A 149 -23.79 -16.23 -12.33
CA LEU A 149 -23.77 -16.93 -13.63
C LEU A 149 -24.66 -18.18 -13.52
N GLU A 150 -25.98 -17.95 -13.41
CA GLU A 150 -26.97 -18.99 -13.65
C GLU A 150 -26.94 -19.32 -15.15
N LEU A 151 -26.23 -20.40 -15.51
CA LEU A 151 -26.33 -21.01 -16.82
C LEU A 151 -27.65 -21.79 -16.92
N GLY A 152 -28.76 -21.06 -16.97
CA GLY A 152 -30.08 -21.60 -17.21
C GLY A 152 -30.24 -22.02 -18.67
N GLY A 153 -30.07 -23.31 -18.95
CA GLY A 153 -30.17 -23.85 -20.31
C GLY A 153 -30.16 -25.38 -20.29
N SER A 154 -31.32 -25.98 -20.10
CA SER A 154 -31.53 -27.44 -20.08
C SER A 154 -31.37 -28.08 -21.46
N GLU A 155 -30.63 -29.18 -21.55
CA GLU A 155 -30.98 -30.28 -22.47
C GLU A 155 -30.35 -31.62 -22.05
N GLN A 156 -30.87 -32.73 -22.58
CA GLN A 156 -31.02 -33.99 -21.85
C GLN A 156 -30.62 -35.22 -22.69
N ILE A 157 -29.47 -35.82 -22.40
CA ILE A 157 -28.98 -37.11 -22.95
C ILE A 157 -28.04 -37.71 -21.89
N GLY A 158 -28.08 -38.93 -21.38
CA GLY A 158 -28.74 -40.21 -21.64
C GLY A 158 -27.93 -41.28 -20.84
N PRO A 159 -28.47 -42.43 -20.42
CA PRO A 159 -27.80 -43.29 -19.44
C PRO A 159 -26.72 -44.21 -20.05
N GLY A 160 -25.52 -44.24 -19.46
CA GLY A 160 -24.41 -45.13 -19.83
C GLY A 160 -23.69 -45.68 -18.60
N GLN A 161 -23.31 -46.97 -18.62
CA GLN A 161 -22.89 -47.72 -17.44
C GLN A 161 -21.39 -47.54 -17.08
N VAL A 162 -21.11 -47.58 -15.76
CA VAL A 162 -19.78 -47.79 -15.14
C VAL A 162 -19.30 -49.25 -15.29
N PRO A 163 -17.98 -49.55 -15.16
CA PRO A 163 -17.53 -50.19 -13.90
C PRO A 163 -16.07 -49.94 -13.44
N GLY A 164 -15.85 -49.95 -12.10
CA GLY A 164 -14.58 -50.22 -11.40
C GLY A 164 -13.65 -49.02 -11.17
N PHE A 165 -12.87 -48.87 -10.08
CA PHE A 165 -12.66 -49.59 -8.81
C PHE A 165 -11.93 -48.61 -7.84
N GLY A 166 -12.02 -48.63 -6.49
CA GLY A 166 -12.91 -49.35 -5.56
C GLY A 166 -12.49 -49.17 -4.08
N SER A 167 -13.46 -48.88 -3.19
CA SER A 167 -13.39 -48.86 -1.70
C SER A 167 -12.66 -47.71 -0.95
N PRO A 168 -13.09 -47.36 0.30
CA PRO A 168 -12.76 -46.09 0.96
C PRO A 168 -11.69 -46.22 2.07
N LEU A 169 -11.10 -45.10 2.49
CA LEU A 169 -10.23 -45.04 3.66
C LEU A 169 -10.43 -43.76 4.51
N GLN A 170 -10.85 -44.01 5.75
CA GLN A 170 -10.75 -43.23 6.98
C GLN A 170 -10.12 -41.82 6.92
N VAL A 171 -10.87 -40.81 7.38
CA VAL A 171 -10.30 -39.56 7.92
C VAL A 171 -9.73 -39.81 9.33
N PRO A 172 -8.47 -39.46 9.59
CA PRO A 172 -7.95 -39.34 10.95
C PRO A 172 -8.34 -37.98 11.53
N ASP A 173 -8.92 -38.01 12.73
CA ASP A 173 -9.06 -36.84 13.59
C ASP A 173 -7.67 -36.40 14.08
N LEU A 174 -7.40 -35.09 14.17
CA LEU A 174 -6.09 -34.56 14.55
C LEU A 174 -6.18 -33.31 15.45
N ASP A 175 -6.94 -33.43 16.53
CA ASP A 175 -6.68 -32.64 17.73
C ASP A 175 -5.36 -33.10 18.38
N THR A 176 -4.24 -32.46 18.01
CA THR A 176 -3.03 -32.36 18.86
C THR A 176 -2.02 -31.35 18.31
N LEU A 177 -2.00 -30.14 18.90
CA LEU A 177 -0.88 -29.20 18.75
C LEU A 177 -0.11 -29.09 20.07
N PRO A 178 1.16 -29.54 20.14
CA PRO A 178 2.04 -29.23 21.25
C PRO A 178 2.48 -27.76 21.19
N SER A 179 2.50 -27.10 22.35
CA SER A 179 3.00 -25.73 22.51
C SER A 179 4.52 -25.66 22.63
N GLU A 180 5.16 -24.68 22.00
CA GLU A 180 6.51 -24.23 22.36
C GLU A 180 6.66 -22.70 22.40
N PRO A 181 7.61 -22.16 23.18
CA PRO A 181 7.55 -20.78 23.69
C PRO A 181 8.21 -19.77 22.77
N SER A 182 7.44 -18.76 22.32
CA SER A 182 7.98 -17.64 21.55
C SER A 182 8.36 -16.46 22.45
N GLY A 183 9.67 -16.28 22.67
CA GLY A 183 10.23 -15.09 23.32
C GLY A 183 9.91 -13.80 22.56
N ALA A 184 9.66 -12.71 23.28
CA ALA A 184 9.13 -11.47 22.72
C ALA A 184 10.10 -10.76 21.74
N PRO A 185 9.72 -10.52 20.47
CA PRO A 185 10.43 -9.58 19.62
C PRO A 185 10.06 -8.13 19.97
N ARG A 186 11.01 -7.21 19.76
CA ARG A 186 11.01 -5.78 20.16
C ARG A 186 9.91 -4.90 19.52
N ASN A 187 8.89 -5.47 18.87
CA ASN A 187 7.79 -4.75 18.22
C ASN A 187 6.58 -4.50 19.14
N GLN A 188 6.41 -5.25 20.23
CA GLN A 188 5.23 -5.10 21.09
C GLN A 188 5.19 -3.73 21.80
N GLN A 189 6.35 -3.16 22.16
CA GLN A 189 6.45 -1.80 22.71
C GLN A 189 5.93 -0.72 21.75
N LEU A 190 6.08 -0.90 20.43
CA LEU A 190 5.59 0.07 19.45
C LEU A 190 4.05 0.09 19.39
N LEU A 191 3.42 -1.09 19.50
CA LEU A 191 1.97 -1.23 19.54
C LEU A 191 1.36 -0.67 20.84
N PHE A 192 2.02 -0.89 21.99
CA PHE A 192 1.58 -0.28 23.25
C PHE A 192 1.67 1.26 23.23
N LEU A 193 2.70 1.84 22.62
CA LEU A 193 2.81 3.30 22.46
C LEU A 193 1.70 3.88 21.57
N ILE A 194 1.36 3.22 20.45
CA ILE A 194 0.25 3.64 19.58
C ILE A 194 -1.09 3.55 20.33
N GLY A 195 -1.32 2.48 21.10
CA GLY A 195 -2.53 2.31 21.90
C GLY A 195 -2.72 3.41 22.96
N ILE A 196 -1.66 3.81 23.66
CA ILE A 196 -1.72 4.87 24.68
C ILE A 196 -2.04 6.23 24.04
N ILE A 197 -1.49 6.55 22.86
CA ILE A 197 -1.79 7.81 22.15
C ILE A 197 -3.28 7.88 21.77
N ILE A 198 -3.86 6.78 21.29
CA ILE A 198 -5.29 6.70 20.94
C ILE A 198 -6.17 6.87 22.19
N ALA A 199 -5.82 6.23 23.31
CA ALA A 199 -6.56 6.35 24.57
C ALA A 199 -6.56 7.78 25.12
N VAL A 200 -5.40 8.45 25.13
CA VAL A 200 -5.27 9.85 25.59
C VAL A 200 -6.02 10.82 24.67
N ALA A 201 -5.94 10.63 23.35
CA ALA A 201 -6.71 11.43 22.40
C ALA A 201 -8.24 11.25 22.58
N GLY A 202 -8.70 10.02 22.79
CA GLY A 202 -10.11 9.71 23.06
C GLY A 202 -10.63 10.39 24.33
N ILE A 203 -9.88 10.29 25.44
CA ILE A 203 -10.23 10.95 26.70
C ILE A 203 -10.24 12.48 26.56
N PHE A 204 -9.27 13.07 25.87
CA PHE A 204 -9.22 14.52 25.65
C PHE A 204 -10.39 15.03 24.80
N ILE A 205 -10.78 14.30 23.75
CA ILE A 205 -11.94 14.64 22.92
C ILE A 205 -13.25 14.49 23.70
N PHE A 206 -13.37 13.47 24.55
CA PHE A 206 -14.55 13.26 25.39
C PHE A 206 -14.71 14.36 26.46
N LEU A 207 -13.63 14.73 27.14
CA LEU A 207 -13.62 15.81 28.14
C LEU A 207 -13.89 17.20 27.53
N LYS A 208 -13.59 17.41 26.25
CA LYS A 208 -13.86 18.67 25.54
C LYS A 208 -15.25 18.75 24.91
N ARG A 209 -16.07 17.69 25.06
CA ARG A 209 -17.43 17.57 24.51
C ARG A 209 -18.53 17.59 25.58
N LYS A 210 -18.15 17.82 26.83
CA LYS A 210 -19.02 17.92 28.00
C LYS A 210 -18.82 19.27 28.69
#